data_AF-K1ZHN3-F1
#
_entry.id   AF-K1ZHN3-F1
#
_cell.length_a   1.000
_cell.length_b   1.000
_cell.length_c   1.000
_cell.angle_alpha   90.00
_cell.angle_beta   90.00
_cell.angle_gamma   90.00
#
_symmetry.space_group_name_H-M   'P 1'
#
loop_
_entity.id
_entity.type
_entity.pdbx_description
1 polymer ?
#
loop_
_entity_poly.entity_id
_entity_poly.type
_entity_poly.pdbx_seq_one_letter_code
_entity_poly.pdbx_strand_id
1 'polypeptide(L)'
;LAVALDWLLIPRYTYIGASWATVATEALIAVLGIWMVAKTSGKFPSLRNFWKILIAAIAMALVQFVGAWKIFTNPNWWQLILLLIVGVLIYVLVLYIVGGIKKEDLREILLRR
;
A
#
# COMPACT_ATOMS: atom_id res chain seq x y z
N LEU A 1 20.53 -3.74 10.14
CA LEU A 1 20.15 -2.47 9.45
C LEU A 1 19.13 -1.68 10.26
N ALA A 2 17.99 -2.26 10.65
CA ALA A 2 16.95 -1.57 11.43
C ALA A 2 17.49 -0.83 12.66
N VAL A 3 18.16 -1.56 13.55
CA VAL A 3 18.77 -0.99 14.77
C VAL A 3 19.78 0.12 14.49
N ALA A 4 20.54 0.02 13.39
CA ALA A 4 21.52 1.04 13.01
C ALA A 4 20.84 2.31 12.45
N LEU A 5 19.78 2.16 11.67
CA LEU A 5 18.98 3.28 11.17
C LEU A 5 18.25 3.99 12.32
N ASP A 6 17.63 3.23 13.22
CA ASP A 6 16.95 3.77 14.40
C ASP A 6 17.89 4.61 15.26
N TRP A 7 19.10 4.12 15.55
CA TRP A 7 20.08 4.87 16.34
C TRP A 7 20.58 6.15 15.66
N LEU A 8 20.56 6.23 14.33
CA LEU A 8 20.96 7.43 13.59
C LEU A 8 19.81 8.43 13.43
N LEU A 9 18.59 7.93 13.22
CA LEU A 9 17.42 8.73 12.86
C LEU A 9 16.63 9.20 14.09
N ILE A 10 16.54 8.41 15.15
CA ILE A 10 15.78 8.77 16.37
C ILE A 10 16.34 10.02 17.06
N PRO A 11 17.67 10.20 17.23
CA PRO A 11 18.19 11.37 17.96
C PRO A 11 17.90 12.70 17.26
N ARG A 12 17.77 12.71 15.92
CA ARG A 12 17.51 13.93 15.13
C ARG A 12 16.06 14.10 14.71
N TYR A 13 15.34 13.02 14.43
CA TYR A 13 14.00 13.04 13.85
C TYR A 13 12.94 12.35 14.71
N THR A 14 13.31 11.85 15.90
CA THR A 14 12.41 11.24 16.89
C THR A 14 11.49 10.17 16.27
N TYR A 15 10.17 10.28 16.47
CA TYR A 15 9.19 9.35 15.95
C TYR A 15 9.18 9.29 14.41
N ILE A 16 9.36 10.44 13.72
CA ILE A 16 9.43 10.50 12.26
C ILE A 16 10.64 9.69 11.76
N GLY A 17 11.75 9.77 12.49
CA GLY A 17 12.97 9.02 12.20
C GLY A 17 12.75 7.51 12.29
N ALA A 18 12.09 7.05 13.35
CA ALA A 18 11.75 5.63 13.53
C ALA A 18 10.79 5.11 12.45
N SER A 19 9.79 5.90 12.06
CA SER A 19 8.87 5.54 10.96
C SER A 19 9.60 5.34 9.64
N TRP A 20 10.51 6.27 9.29
CA TRP A 20 11.29 6.17 8.06
C TRP A 20 12.33 5.05 8.10
N ALA A 21 12.90 4.75 9.26
CA ALA A 21 13.77 3.59 9.43
C ALA A 21 13.02 2.29 9.12
N THR A 22 11.77 2.15 9.60
CA THR A 22 10.92 0.99 9.30
C THR A 22 10.67 0.86 7.80
N VAL A 23 10.20 1.93 7.14
CA VAL A 23 9.96 1.94 5.69
C VAL A 23 11.22 1.55 4.90
N ALA A 24 12.38 2.09 5.28
CA ALA A 24 13.65 1.78 4.62
C ALA A 24 14.04 0.30 4.78
N THR A 25 13.81 -0.27 5.96
CA THR A 25 14.12 -1.69 6.22
C THR A 25 13.17 -2.62 5.47
N GLU A 26 11.88 -2.33 5.43
CA GLU A 26 10.90 -3.09 4.66
C GLU A 26 11.18 -3.02 3.16
N ALA A 27 11.53 -1.84 2.66
CA ALA A 27 11.94 -1.66 1.27
C ALA A 27 13.18 -2.48 0.93
N LEU A 28 14.20 -2.49 1.80
CA LEU A 28 15.38 -3.33 1.58
C LEU A 28 15.03 -4.81 1.60
N ILE A 29 14.23 -5.26 2.58
CA ILE A 29 13.80 -6.67 2.67
C ILE A 29 13.02 -7.07 1.42
N ALA A 30 12.12 -6.21 0.92
CA ALA A 30 11.39 -6.46 -0.31
C ALA A 30 12.33 -6.59 -1.52
N VAL A 31 13.30 -5.68 -1.65
CA VAL A 31 14.30 -5.73 -2.74
C VAL A 31 15.15 -6.99 -2.65
N LEU A 32 15.66 -7.32 -1.46
CA LEU A 32 16.46 -8.53 -1.23
C LEU A 32 15.65 -9.80 -1.49
N GLY A 33 14.37 -9.82 -1.09
CA GLY A 33 13.45 -10.92 -1.36
C GLY A 33 13.21 -11.11 -2.86
N ILE A 34 12.91 -10.04 -3.59
CA ILE A 34 12.77 -10.06 -5.05
C ILE A 34 14.06 -10.53 -5.70
N TRP A 35 15.21 -10.01 -5.26
CA TRP A 35 16.52 -10.39 -5.79
C TRP A 35 16.82 -11.87 -5.55
N MET A 36 16.56 -12.38 -4.36
CA MET A 36 16.77 -13.79 -4.01
C MET A 36 15.85 -14.69 -4.83
N VAL A 37 14.56 -14.35 -4.96
CA VAL A 37 13.61 -15.09 -5.79
C VAL A 37 14.05 -15.07 -7.25
N ALA A 38 14.44 -13.92 -7.79
CA ALA A 38 14.90 -13.80 -9.17
C ALA A 38 16.18 -14.62 -9.42
N LYS A 39 17.11 -14.62 -8.45
CA LYS A 39 18.34 -15.41 -8.53
C LYS A 39 18.09 -16.91 -8.45
N THR A 40 17.20 -17.37 -7.57
CA THR A 40 16.95 -18.80 -7.35
C THR A 40 16.00 -19.39 -8.40
N SER A 41 14.97 -18.65 -8.82
CA SER A 41 13.97 -19.15 -9.76
C SER A 41 14.25 -18.77 -11.22
N GLY A 42 15.20 -17.87 -11.47
CA GLY A 42 15.48 -17.31 -12.79
C GLY A 42 14.37 -16.40 -13.35
N LYS A 43 13.31 -16.13 -12.56
CA LYS A 43 12.15 -15.34 -12.99
C LYS A 43 12.02 -14.09 -12.14
N PHE A 44 11.88 -12.94 -12.81
CA PHE A 44 11.50 -11.70 -12.15
C PHE A 44 9.98 -11.66 -11.90
N PRO A 45 9.53 -11.10 -10.75
CA PRO A 45 8.11 -10.86 -10.53
C PRO A 45 7.54 -9.93 -11.59
N SER A 46 6.32 -10.22 -12.05
CA SER A 46 5.66 -9.40 -13.05
C SER A 46 5.21 -8.07 -12.44
N LEU A 47 5.79 -6.97 -12.92
CA LEU A 47 5.37 -5.60 -12.55
C LEU A 47 4.14 -5.13 -13.34
N ARG A 48 3.49 -6.01 -14.12
CA ARG A 48 2.36 -5.65 -14.98
C ARG A 48 1.20 -4.99 -14.22
N ASN A 49 0.94 -5.45 -13.00
CA ASN A 49 -0.13 -4.93 -12.16
C ASN A 49 0.32 -3.78 -11.25
N PHE A 50 1.63 -3.52 -11.14
CA PHE A 50 2.17 -2.48 -10.25
C PHE A 50 1.54 -1.11 -10.53
N TRP A 51 1.51 -0.69 -11.80
CA TRP A 51 0.92 0.59 -12.18
C TRP A 51 -0.58 0.68 -11.91
N LYS A 52 -1.30 -0.44 -12.08
CA LYS A 52 -2.75 -0.49 -11.81
C LYS A 52 -3.03 -0.32 -10.32
N ILE A 53 -2.25 -1.01 -9.48
CA ILE A 53 -2.31 -0.92 -8.02
C ILE A 53 -1.94 0.49 -7.56
N LEU A 54 -0.89 1.08 -8.14
CA LEU A 54 -0.45 2.44 -7.83
C LEU A 54 -1.52 3.47 -8.19
N ILE A 55 -2.15 3.37 -9.37
CA ILE A 55 -3.25 4.25 -9.78
C ILE A 55 -4.43 4.15 -8.82
N ALA A 56 -4.82 2.94 -8.41
CA ALA A 56 -5.91 2.76 -7.44
C ALA A 56 -5.57 3.36 -6.07
N ALA A 57 -4.34 3.18 -5.59
CA ALA A 57 -3.88 3.76 -4.33
C ALA A 57 -3.85 5.29 -4.38
N ILE A 58 -3.35 5.88 -5.47
CA ILE A 58 -3.35 7.34 -5.67
C ILE A 58 -4.77 7.87 -5.76
N ALA A 59 -5.66 7.23 -6.52
CA ALA A 59 -7.05 7.64 -6.63
C ALA A 59 -7.77 7.61 -5.28
N MET A 60 -7.58 6.55 -4.48
CA MET A 60 -8.08 6.48 -3.12
C MET A 60 -7.55 7.63 -2.25
N ALA A 61 -6.24 7.88 -2.28
CA ALA A 61 -5.60 8.93 -1.50
C ALA A 61 -6.12 10.32 -1.91
N LEU A 62 -6.26 10.60 -3.20
CA LEU A 62 -6.78 11.86 -3.72
C LEU A 62 -8.24 12.10 -3.31
N VAL A 63 -9.09 11.08 -3.40
CA VAL A 63 -10.50 11.25 -3.00
C VAL A 63 -10.62 11.52 -1.49
N GLN A 64 -9.82 10.83 -0.67
CA GLN A 64 -9.80 11.12 0.77
C GLN A 64 -9.19 12.51 1.07
N PHE A 65 -8.12 12.89 0.39
CA PHE A 65 -7.44 14.16 0.61
C PHE A 65 -8.26 15.36 0.15
N VAL A 66 -8.98 15.27 -0.98
CA VAL A 66 -9.77 16.39 -1.52
C VAL A 66 -11.19 16.39 -0.97
N GLY A 67 -11.82 15.22 -0.92
CA GLY A 67 -13.21 15.06 -0.51
C GLY A 67 -13.39 14.97 1.01
N ALA A 68 -12.64 14.08 1.65
CA ALA A 68 -12.84 13.80 3.07
C ALA A 68 -12.17 14.85 3.99
N TRP A 69 -10.98 15.35 3.64
CA TRP A 69 -10.25 16.31 4.46
C TRP A 69 -11.06 17.58 4.82
N LYS A 70 -11.87 18.09 3.88
CA LYS A 70 -12.72 19.27 4.12
C LYS A 70 -13.94 18.97 5.00
N ILE A 71 -14.40 17.73 4.99
CA ILE A 71 -15.61 17.29 5.73
C ILE A 71 -15.25 16.94 7.18
N PHE A 72 -13.99 16.54 7.44
CA PHE A 72 -13.57 15.91 8.69
C PHE A 72 -12.41 16.65 9.37
N THR A 73 -12.52 17.97 9.53
CA THR A 73 -11.50 18.80 10.20
C THR A 73 -11.34 18.51 11.69
N ASN A 74 -12.31 17.84 12.33
CA ASN A 74 -12.18 17.28 13.67
C ASN A 74 -12.93 15.93 13.75
N PRO A 75 -12.29 14.83 13.29
CA PRO A 75 -12.98 13.58 13.05
C PRO A 75 -13.31 12.85 14.37
N ASN A 76 -14.58 12.54 14.58
CA ASN A 76 -15.00 11.57 15.58
C ASN A 76 -14.67 10.13 15.12
N TRP A 77 -14.60 9.18 16.05
CA TRP A 77 -14.34 7.75 15.74
C TRP A 77 -15.22 7.18 14.62
N TRP A 78 -16.50 7.57 14.58
CA TRP A 78 -17.43 7.17 13.53
C TRP A 78 -17.08 7.70 12.14
N GLN A 79 -16.55 8.92 12.08
CA GLN A 79 -16.14 9.54 10.84
C GLN A 79 -14.85 8.90 10.30
N LEU A 80 -13.93 8.49 11.17
CA LEU A 80 -12.73 7.73 10.79
C LEU A 80 -13.09 6.37 10.19
N ILE A 81 -14.04 5.66 10.78
CA ILE A 81 -14.51 4.37 10.27
C ILE A 81 -15.18 4.54 8.90
N LEU A 82 -16.00 5.59 8.73
CA LEU A 82 -16.58 5.91 7.43
C LEU A 82 -15.51 6.25 6.39
N LEU A 83 -14.49 7.03 6.74
CA LEU A 83 -13.34 7.33 5.86
C LEU A 83 -12.67 6.05 5.37
N LEU A 84 -12.45 5.10 6.30
CA LEU A 84 -11.79 3.84 6.02
C LEU A 84 -12.63 2.98 5.07
N ILE A 85 -13.94 2.84 5.33
CA ILE A 85 -14.87 2.11 4.46
C ILE A 85 -14.89 2.74 3.06
N VAL A 86 -15.05 4.06 2.97
CA VAL A 86 -15.07 4.79 1.70
C VAL A 86 -13.75 4.61 0.95
N GLY A 87 -12.62 4.69 1.64
CA GLY A 87 -11.29 4.44 1.06
C GLY A 87 -11.17 3.04 0.45
N VAL A 88 -11.55 2.01 1.20
CA VAL A 88 -11.54 0.62 0.72
C VAL A 88 -12.44 0.47 -0.50
N LEU A 89 -13.66 1.02 -0.47
CA LEU A 89 -14.59 0.94 -1.60
C LEU A 89 -14.02 1.61 -2.86
N ILE A 90 -13.44 2.81 -2.74
CA ILE A 90 -12.82 3.51 -3.87
C ILE A 90 -11.64 2.71 -4.43
N TYR A 91 -10.78 2.19 -3.56
CA TYR A 91 -9.63 1.41 -3.97
C TYR A 91 -10.04 0.17 -4.78
N VAL A 92 -11.01 -0.60 -4.27
CA VAL A 92 -11.55 -1.79 -4.95
C VAL A 92 -12.22 -1.41 -6.27
N LEU A 93 -13.02 -0.33 -6.28
CA LEU A 93 -13.72 0.14 -7.47
C LEU A 93 -12.72 0.55 -8.56
N VAL A 94 -11.70 1.34 -8.23
CA VAL A 94 -10.68 1.77 -9.20
C VAL A 94 -9.86 0.59 -9.69
N LEU A 95 -9.47 -0.35 -8.81
CA LEU A 95 -8.79 -1.58 -9.22
C LEU A 95 -9.63 -2.40 -10.21
N TYR A 96 -10.93 -2.49 -9.98
CA TYR A 96 -11.85 -3.19 -10.88
C TYR A 96 -11.96 -2.48 -12.24
N ILE A 97 -12.10 -1.15 -12.25
CA ILE A 97 -12.19 -0.33 -13.48
C ILE A 97 -10.91 -0.39 -14.30
N VAL A 98 -9.73 -0.28 -13.66
CA VAL A 98 -8.43 -0.35 -14.33
C VAL A 98 -8.08 -1.80 -14.78
N GLY A 99 -8.95 -2.77 -14.44
CA GLY A 99 -8.75 -4.18 -14.74
C GLY A 99 -7.52 -4.74 -14.03
N GLY A 100 -7.22 -4.25 -12.82
CA GLY A 100 -6.23 -4.80 -11.90
C GLY A 100 -6.71 -6.11 -11.27
N ILE A 101 -8.03 -6.27 -11.14
CA ILE A 101 -8.69 -7.51 -10.76
C ILE A 101 -9.56 -7.94 -11.94
N LYS A 102 -9.28 -9.10 -12.53
CA LYS A 102 -10.16 -9.65 -13.56
C LYS A 102 -11.26 -10.47 -12.91
N LYS A 103 -12.41 -10.54 -13.59
CA LYS A 103 -13.52 -11.41 -13.18
C LYS A 103 -13.08 -12.88 -13.16
N GLU A 104 -12.17 -13.27 -14.05
CA GLU A 104 -11.57 -14.60 -14.06
C GLU A 104 -10.80 -14.91 -12.76
N ASP A 105 -10.00 -13.96 -12.26
CA ASP A 105 -9.22 -14.13 -11.02
C ASP A 105 -10.14 -14.35 -9.81
N LEU A 106 -11.23 -13.58 -9.73
CA LEU A 106 -12.25 -13.73 -8.68
C LEU A 106 -12.97 -15.07 -8.78
N ARG A 107 -13.26 -15.50 -10.01
CA ARG A 107 -13.94 -16.77 -10.27
C ARG A 107 -13.04 -17.96 -9.89
N GLU A 108 -11.74 -17.89 -10.15
CA GLU A 108 -10.78 -18.93 -9.77
C GLU A 108 -10.65 -19.05 -8.24
N ILE A 109 -10.65 -17.94 -7.51
CA ILE A 109 -10.62 -17.94 -6.04
C ILE A 109 -11.92 -18.48 -5.44
N LEU A 110 -13.08 -18.13 -6.01
CA LEU A 110 -14.40 -18.56 -5.51
C LEU A 110 -14.73 -20.02 -5.86
N LEU A 111 -14.30 -20.52 -7.03
CA LEU A 111 -14.56 -21.89 -7.50
C LEU A 111 -13.55 -22.93 -6.97
N ARG A 112 -12.42 -22.51 -6.38
CA ARG A 112 -11.47 -23.42 -5.72
C ARG A 112 -11.88 -23.81 -4.29
N ARG A 113 -13.13 -23.56 -3.89
CA ARG A 113 -13.74 -24.14 -2.69
C ARG A 113 -14.41 -25.46 -3.00
#